data_AF-A0AB38E9J1-F1
#
_entry.id   AF-A0AB38E9J1-F1
#
_cell.length_a   1.000
_cell.length_b   1.000
_cell.length_c   1.000
_cell.angle_alpha   90.00
_cell.angle_beta   90.00
_cell.angle_gamma   90.00
#
_symmetry.space_group_name_H-M   'P 1'
#
loop_
_entity.id
_entity.type
_entity.pdbx_description
1 polymer ?
#
loop_
_entity_poly.entity_id
_entity_poly.type
_entity_poly.pdbx_seq_one_letter_code
_entity_poly.pdbx_strand_id
1 'polypeptide(L)'
;MSKQAIAAPRRLLADFSPTVYQSVMSAIVRVLATDNIDNSAKQSWQKLIDSGGRTGGSRALLSARDQFDYDCCLHALLHRELSKAHWDLLVGKFSTSKGNRVGAISRTVYRISSPAPALFVYKATTVWFIPKMKGVQGKRSSDVAILPAEFYDMNTWDAEARPASTRGRWRLGIHKCLEAMQEGAVVHVTELLDREQLLCDGT
;
A
#
# COMPACT_ATOMS: atom_id res chain seq x y z
N MET A 1 -32.71 40.09 -2.72
CA MET A 1 -31.60 39.39 -2.02
C MET A 1 -31.68 37.91 -2.41
N SER A 2 -30.98 37.52 -3.47
CA SER A 2 -31.03 36.16 -4.03
C SER A 2 -30.09 35.24 -3.26
N LYS A 3 -30.61 34.19 -2.66
CA LYS A 3 -29.81 33.18 -1.93
C LYS A 3 -29.07 32.31 -2.95
N GLN A 4 -27.74 32.35 -2.91
CA GLN A 4 -26.87 31.40 -3.60
C GLN A 4 -27.15 29.99 -3.09
N ALA A 5 -27.53 29.09 -4.00
CA ALA A 5 -27.52 27.66 -3.77
C ALA A 5 -26.06 27.19 -3.72
N ILE A 6 -25.61 26.74 -2.56
CA ILE A 6 -24.33 26.05 -2.40
C ILE A 6 -24.48 24.70 -3.11
N ALA A 7 -23.76 24.51 -4.21
CA ALA A 7 -23.69 23.24 -4.91
C ALA A 7 -23.16 22.16 -3.97
N ALA A 8 -23.95 21.12 -3.74
CA ALA A 8 -23.54 19.95 -2.97
C ALA A 8 -22.34 19.27 -3.66
N PRO A 9 -21.38 18.70 -2.90
CA PRO A 9 -20.28 17.95 -3.47
C PRO A 9 -20.83 16.77 -4.26
N ARG A 10 -20.44 16.71 -5.53
CA ARG A 10 -20.85 15.73 -6.53
C ARG A 10 -20.50 14.31 -6.02
N ARG A 11 -21.51 13.54 -5.58
CA ARG A 11 -21.36 12.10 -5.30
C ARG A 11 -21.03 11.41 -6.62
N LEU A 12 -19.74 11.17 -6.88
CA LEU A 12 -19.27 10.65 -8.17
C LEU A 12 -19.46 9.14 -8.33
N LEU A 13 -19.78 8.40 -7.26
CA LEU A 13 -19.71 6.92 -7.26
C LEU A 13 -20.92 6.21 -6.64
N ALA A 14 -21.96 6.93 -6.19
CA ALA A 14 -22.92 6.38 -5.23
C ALA A 14 -24.20 5.75 -5.83
N ASP A 15 -24.49 5.91 -7.12
CA ASP A 15 -25.88 5.71 -7.57
C ASP A 15 -26.28 4.25 -7.85
N PHE A 16 -25.33 3.32 -7.99
CA PHE A 16 -25.60 1.87 -7.96
C PHE A 16 -24.27 1.17 -7.65
N SER A 17 -23.89 1.00 -6.39
CA SER A 17 -22.59 0.43 -6.05
C SER A 17 -22.69 -1.09 -5.89
N PRO A 18 -22.32 -1.92 -6.89
CA PRO A 18 -21.88 -3.28 -6.61
C PRO A 18 -20.68 -3.18 -5.66
N THR A 19 -20.66 -4.00 -4.62
CA THR A 19 -19.60 -3.95 -3.62
C THR A 19 -18.22 -4.16 -4.27
N VAL A 20 -17.37 -3.13 -4.23
CA VAL A 20 -16.13 -3.04 -5.03
C VAL A 20 -14.97 -3.82 -4.40
N TYR A 21 -14.84 -3.78 -3.07
CA TYR A 21 -13.76 -4.47 -2.35
C TYR A 21 -14.29 -5.33 -1.20
N GLN A 22 -13.73 -6.54 -1.08
CA GLN A 22 -14.11 -7.50 -0.03
C GLN A 22 -13.53 -7.14 1.35
N SER A 23 -12.37 -6.49 1.38
CA SER A 23 -11.72 -6.02 2.61
C SER A 23 -10.77 -4.86 2.34
N VAL A 24 -10.47 -4.09 3.38
CA VAL A 24 -9.49 -2.98 3.34
C VAL A 24 -8.13 -3.46 2.81
N MET A 25 -7.64 -4.59 3.29
CA MET A 25 -6.36 -5.15 2.84
C MET A 25 -6.39 -5.57 1.37
N SER A 26 -7.50 -6.14 0.89
CA SER A 26 -7.65 -6.46 -0.53
C SER A 26 -7.64 -5.20 -1.40
N ALA A 27 -8.27 -4.11 -0.95
CA ALA A 27 -8.26 -2.83 -1.64
C ALA A 27 -6.83 -2.26 -1.71
N ILE A 28 -6.13 -2.19 -0.58
CA ILE A 28 -4.74 -1.68 -0.51
C ILE A 28 -3.82 -2.45 -1.46
N VAL A 29 -3.84 -3.79 -1.42
CA VAL A 29 -2.96 -4.63 -2.24
C VAL A 29 -3.28 -4.48 -3.73
N ARG A 30 -4.56 -4.45 -4.11
CA ARG A 30 -4.96 -4.28 -5.51
C ARG A 30 -4.56 -2.93 -6.06
N VAL A 31 -4.88 -1.87 -5.33
CA VAL A 31 -4.60 -0.48 -5.72
C VAL A 31 -3.11 -0.25 -5.86
N LEU A 32 -2.28 -0.79 -4.96
CA LEU A 32 -0.82 -0.66 -5.04
C LEU A 32 -0.17 -1.63 -6.02
N ALA A 33 -0.94 -2.48 -6.69
CA ALA A 33 -0.49 -3.24 -7.85
C ALA A 33 -0.77 -2.52 -9.18
N THR A 34 -1.68 -1.53 -9.20
CA THR A 34 -1.96 -0.76 -10.43
C THR A 34 -0.90 0.29 -10.75
N ASP A 35 -0.01 0.59 -9.81
CA ASP A 35 1.11 1.54 -9.96
C ASP A 35 2.19 1.07 -10.95
N ASN A 36 2.17 -0.21 -11.35
CA ASN A 36 3.15 -0.85 -12.24
C ASN A 36 2.60 -1.10 -13.66
N ILE A 37 1.40 -0.60 -13.97
CA ILE A 37 0.79 -0.77 -15.28
C ILE A 37 1.24 0.38 -16.19
N ASP A 38 2.30 0.13 -16.95
CA ASP A 38 2.79 1.02 -17.99
C ASP A 38 1.67 1.34 -19.00
N ASN A 39 1.74 2.53 -19.59
CA ASN A 39 0.80 3.08 -20.58
C ASN A 39 0.51 2.14 -21.79
N SER A 40 1.30 1.08 -21.98
CA SER A 40 1.11 0.01 -22.97
C SER A 40 -0.14 -0.85 -22.69
N ALA A 41 -0.57 -0.98 -21.43
CA ALA A 41 -1.80 -1.67 -21.09
C ALA A 41 -3.05 -0.88 -21.52
N LYS A 42 -2.98 0.46 -21.63
CA LYS A 42 -4.12 1.27 -22.07
C LYS A 42 -4.60 0.87 -23.47
N GLN A 43 -3.68 0.49 -24.37
CA GLN A 43 -4.03 0.03 -25.72
C GLN A 43 -4.58 -1.40 -25.76
N SER A 44 -4.11 -2.29 -24.87
CA SER A 44 -4.59 -3.67 -24.79
C SER A 44 -6.01 -3.77 -24.21
N TRP A 45 -6.33 -2.91 -23.24
CA TRP A 45 -7.67 -2.87 -22.65
C TRP A 45 -8.70 -2.13 -23.52
N GLN A 46 -8.28 -1.16 -24.34
CA GLN A 46 -9.18 -0.50 -25.31
C GLN A 46 -9.82 -1.53 -26.25
N LYS A 47 -9.03 -2.49 -26.75
CA LYS A 47 -9.52 -3.59 -27.60
C LYS A 47 -10.49 -4.53 -26.89
N LEU A 48 -10.37 -4.66 -25.56
CA LEU A 48 -11.25 -5.50 -24.75
C LEU A 48 -12.55 -4.78 -24.38
N ILE A 49 -12.53 -3.45 -24.20
CA ILE A 49 -13.71 -2.59 -24.03
C ILE A 49 -14.61 -2.66 -25.27
N ASP A 50 -14.01 -2.60 -26.47
CA ASP A 50 -14.75 -2.71 -27.73
C ASP A 50 -15.39 -4.11 -27.91
N SER A 51 -14.90 -5.12 -27.18
CA SER A 51 -15.36 -6.51 -27.25
C SER A 51 -16.34 -6.93 -26.16
N GLY A 52 -16.52 -6.13 -25.10
CA GLY A 52 -17.19 -6.50 -23.85
C GLY A 52 -18.68 -6.18 -23.80
N GLY A 53 -19.46 -6.67 -24.76
CA GLY A 53 -20.92 -6.57 -24.73
C GLY A 53 -21.57 -7.47 -23.67
N ARG A 54 -22.18 -6.84 -22.65
CA ARG A 54 -23.28 -7.29 -21.76
C ARG A 54 -23.45 -8.81 -21.53
N THR A 55 -23.25 -9.26 -20.28
CA THR A 55 -23.92 -10.46 -19.74
C THR A 55 -24.23 -10.27 -18.25
N GLY A 56 -25.48 -10.48 -17.86
CA GLY A 56 -26.02 -10.21 -16.51
C GLY A 56 -26.21 -11.44 -15.61
N GLY A 57 -26.83 -11.19 -14.44
CA GLY A 57 -27.42 -12.20 -13.54
C GLY A 57 -26.77 -12.32 -12.16
N SER A 58 -27.43 -11.79 -11.12
CA SER A 58 -27.23 -11.99 -9.65
C SER A 58 -25.84 -11.71 -9.04
N ARG A 59 -25.76 -10.63 -8.24
CA ARG A 59 -24.54 -9.94 -7.78
C ARG A 59 -23.61 -9.69 -8.96
N ALA A 60 -23.87 -8.61 -9.70
CA ALA A 60 -22.98 -8.19 -10.78
C ALA A 60 -21.58 -7.94 -10.19
N LEU A 61 -20.71 -8.95 -10.30
CA LEU A 61 -19.28 -8.78 -10.12
C LEU A 61 -18.86 -7.76 -11.16
N LEU A 62 -18.19 -6.69 -10.72
CA LEU A 62 -17.64 -5.69 -11.61
C LEU A 62 -16.86 -6.39 -12.73
N SER A 63 -16.98 -5.89 -13.96
CA SER A 63 -16.11 -6.39 -15.02
C SER A 63 -14.66 -6.14 -14.61
N ALA A 64 -13.72 -6.92 -15.15
CA ALA A 64 -12.30 -6.70 -14.89
C ALA A 64 -11.87 -5.25 -15.23
N ARG A 65 -12.56 -4.62 -16.19
CA ARG A 65 -12.33 -3.22 -16.57
C ARG A 65 -12.86 -2.25 -15.52
N ASP A 66 -14.12 -2.39 -15.12
CA ASP A 66 -14.70 -1.49 -14.13
C ASP A 66 -13.93 -1.55 -12.82
N GLN A 67 -13.58 -2.77 -12.40
CA GLN A 67 -12.74 -2.97 -11.22
C GLN A 67 -11.39 -2.26 -11.34
N PHE A 68 -10.74 -2.30 -12.50
CA PHE A 68 -9.50 -1.59 -12.74
C PHE A 68 -9.66 -0.07 -12.69
N ASP A 69 -10.74 0.47 -13.28
CA ASP A 69 -11.04 1.91 -13.22
C ASP A 69 -11.29 2.35 -11.76
N TYR A 70 -11.98 1.53 -10.95
CA TYR A 70 -12.10 1.72 -9.50
C TYR A 70 -10.75 1.64 -8.78
N ASP A 71 -9.89 0.68 -9.11
CA ASP A 71 -8.56 0.53 -8.52
C ASP A 71 -7.70 1.80 -8.81
N CYS A 72 -7.77 2.36 -10.02
CA CYS A 72 -7.09 3.61 -10.39
C CYS A 72 -7.66 4.85 -9.68
N CYS A 73 -8.98 4.98 -9.61
CA CYS A 73 -9.63 6.08 -8.89
C CYS A 73 -9.29 6.03 -7.40
N LEU A 74 -9.33 4.84 -6.79
CA LEU A 74 -8.96 4.66 -5.39
C LEU A 74 -7.47 4.93 -5.18
N HIS A 75 -6.58 4.55 -6.10
CA HIS A 75 -5.16 4.92 -6.04
C HIS A 75 -4.99 6.45 -5.92
N ALA A 76 -5.62 7.19 -6.83
CA ALA A 76 -5.55 8.64 -6.84
C ALA A 76 -6.14 9.26 -5.57
N LEU A 77 -7.25 8.71 -5.07
CA LEU A 77 -7.87 9.14 -3.82
C LEU A 77 -6.95 8.91 -2.62
N LEU A 78 -6.43 7.68 -2.45
CA LEU A 78 -5.54 7.34 -1.33
C LEU A 78 -4.26 8.18 -1.37
N HIS A 79 -3.67 8.38 -2.54
CA HIS A 79 -2.47 9.21 -2.67
C HIS A 79 -2.73 10.68 -2.29
N ARG A 80 -3.95 11.18 -2.52
CA ARG A 80 -4.34 12.55 -2.19
C ARG A 80 -4.69 12.73 -0.72
N GLU A 81 -5.44 11.81 -0.14
CA GLU A 81 -6.05 11.96 1.18
C GLU A 81 -5.14 11.43 2.31
N LEU A 82 -4.34 10.39 2.06
CA LEU A 82 -3.43 9.87 3.07
C LEU A 82 -2.29 10.85 3.35
N SER A 83 -1.86 10.89 4.61
CA SER A 83 -0.62 11.60 4.94
C SER A 83 0.56 10.99 4.18
N LYS A 84 1.58 11.80 3.88
CA LYS A 84 2.80 11.30 3.21
C LYS A 84 3.44 10.11 3.95
N ALA A 85 3.35 10.10 5.29
CA ALA A 85 3.85 9.00 6.11
C ALA A 85 3.04 7.71 5.90
N HIS A 86 1.71 7.79 5.93
CA HIS A 86 0.85 6.62 5.68
C HIS A 86 1.02 6.10 4.25
N TRP A 87 1.06 6.99 3.26
CA TRP A 87 1.29 6.61 1.87
C TRP A 87 2.62 5.88 1.67
N ASP A 88 3.72 6.47 2.15
CA ASP A 88 5.05 5.84 2.04
C ASP A 88 5.10 4.49 2.75
N LEU A 89 4.41 4.36 3.89
CA LEU A 89 4.38 3.10 4.62
C LEU A 89 3.61 2.01 3.85
N LEU A 90 2.45 2.33 3.28
CA LEU A 90 1.68 1.37 2.48
C LEU A 90 2.42 0.96 1.19
N VAL A 91 2.98 1.94 0.46
CA VAL A 91 3.81 1.68 -0.73
C VAL A 91 5.00 0.81 -0.38
N GLY A 92 5.73 1.16 0.70
CA GLY A 92 6.89 0.40 1.16
C GLY A 92 6.54 -1.04 1.56
N LYS A 93 5.31 -1.32 1.99
CA LYS A 93 4.88 -2.66 2.43
C LYS A 93 4.28 -3.49 1.30
N PHE A 94 3.47 -2.89 0.43
CA PHE A 94 2.58 -3.62 -0.49
C PHE A 94 2.79 -3.32 -1.98
N SER A 95 3.50 -2.25 -2.38
CA SER A 95 3.74 -1.97 -3.80
C SER A 95 4.51 -3.10 -4.48
N THR A 96 4.16 -3.35 -5.74
CA THR A 96 4.84 -4.32 -6.62
C THR A 96 6.04 -3.71 -7.35
N SER A 97 6.10 -2.37 -7.46
CA SER A 97 7.23 -1.66 -8.07
C SER A 97 8.41 -1.57 -7.10
N LYS A 98 9.53 -2.20 -7.49
CA LYS A 98 10.80 -2.13 -6.72
C LYS A 98 11.24 -0.69 -6.45
N GLY A 99 11.14 0.18 -7.46
CA GLY A 99 11.55 1.58 -7.36
C GLY A 99 10.69 2.35 -6.35
N ASN A 100 9.36 2.23 -6.46
CA ASN A 100 8.43 2.88 -5.55
C ASN A 100 8.63 2.38 -4.12
N ARG A 101 8.75 1.06 -3.96
CA ARG A 101 8.99 0.42 -2.66
C ARG A 101 10.26 0.93 -1.99
N VAL A 102 11.39 0.89 -2.70
CA VAL A 102 12.69 1.35 -2.15
C VAL A 102 12.65 2.83 -1.80
N GLY A 103 12.11 3.68 -2.69
CA GLY A 103 11.98 5.11 -2.43
C GLY A 103 11.12 5.41 -1.20
N ALA A 104 10.03 4.68 -1.01
CA ALA A 104 9.14 4.83 0.15
C ALA A 104 9.78 4.35 1.46
N ILE A 105 10.55 3.26 1.42
CA ILE A 105 11.35 2.80 2.57
C ILE A 105 12.36 3.88 2.95
N SER A 106 13.11 4.43 1.98
CA SER A 106 14.10 5.49 2.24
C SER A 106 13.47 6.72 2.89
N ARG A 107 12.30 7.18 2.42
CA ARG A 107 11.58 8.31 3.06
C ARG A 107 11.09 7.96 4.47
N THR A 108 10.65 6.73 4.70
CA THR A 108 10.21 6.27 6.03
C THR A 108 11.35 6.23 7.03
N VAL A 109 12.56 5.82 6.63
CA VAL A 109 13.75 5.79 7.51
C VAL A 109 13.99 7.14 8.19
N TYR A 110 13.85 8.24 7.47
CA TYR A 110 14.06 9.59 8.02
C TYR A 110 12.97 10.08 8.99
N ARG A 111 11.85 9.34 9.11
CA ARG A 111 10.76 9.66 10.06
C ARG A 111 10.87 8.91 11.38
N ILE A 112 11.79 7.95 11.47
CA ILE A 112 11.95 7.11 12.66
C ILE A 112 12.83 7.81 13.69
N SER A 113 12.23 8.18 14.82
CA SER A 113 12.96 8.63 15.99
C SER A 113 13.44 7.43 16.81
N SER A 114 14.76 7.34 17.03
CA SER A 114 15.37 6.26 17.79
C SER A 114 16.72 6.71 18.37
N PRO A 115 17.12 6.26 19.57
CA PRO A 115 18.47 6.46 20.10
C PRO A 115 19.54 5.59 19.40
N ALA A 116 19.14 4.73 18.46
CA ALA A 116 20.06 3.89 17.70
C ALA A 116 20.86 4.70 16.65
N PRO A 117 22.07 4.26 16.27
CA PRO A 117 22.82 4.86 15.17
C PRO A 117 22.05 4.81 13.84
N ALA A 118 22.35 5.74 12.93
CA ALA A 118 21.65 5.87 11.65
C ALA A 118 21.65 4.58 10.81
N LEU A 119 22.78 3.86 10.75
CA LEU A 119 22.87 2.57 10.07
C LEU A 119 21.90 1.54 10.68
N PHE A 120 21.79 1.51 12.01
CA PHE A 120 20.88 0.61 12.71
C PHE A 120 19.43 0.92 12.40
N VAL A 121 19.05 2.21 12.41
CA VAL A 121 17.70 2.65 12.02
C VAL A 121 17.39 2.23 10.58
N TYR A 122 18.29 2.54 9.66
CA TYR A 122 18.16 2.17 8.25
C TYR A 122 17.95 0.65 8.05
N LYS A 123 18.82 -0.18 8.64
CA LYS A 123 18.74 -1.64 8.51
C LYS A 123 17.47 -2.20 9.18
N ALA A 124 17.17 -1.77 10.40
CA ALA A 124 16.03 -2.25 11.17
C ALA A 124 14.68 -1.92 10.49
N THR A 125 14.54 -0.71 9.95
CA THR A 125 13.36 -0.30 9.18
C THR A 125 13.27 -1.08 7.87
N THR A 126 14.38 -1.22 7.14
CA THR A 126 14.38 -1.90 5.85
C THR A 126 14.00 -3.39 5.98
N VAL A 127 14.50 -4.11 6.99
CA VAL A 127 14.11 -5.53 7.18
C VAL A 127 12.69 -5.72 7.69
N TRP A 128 12.07 -4.71 8.30
CA TRP A 128 10.66 -4.76 8.68
C TRP A 128 9.75 -4.68 7.45
N PHE A 129 10.15 -3.89 6.46
CA PHE A 129 9.48 -3.84 5.16
C PHE A 129 9.76 -5.08 4.32
N ILE A 130 10.98 -5.59 4.34
CA ILE A 130 11.42 -6.72 3.51
C ILE A 130 11.86 -7.87 4.42
N PRO A 131 10.91 -8.63 5.02
CA PRO A 131 11.24 -9.72 5.91
C PRO A 131 11.93 -10.87 5.16
N LYS A 132 12.78 -11.61 5.88
CA LYS A 132 13.48 -12.78 5.32
C LYS A 132 12.45 -13.86 4.97
N MET A 133 12.32 -14.20 3.68
CA MET A 133 11.44 -15.28 3.26
C MET A 133 12.02 -16.64 3.72
N LYS A 134 11.19 -17.45 4.39
CA LYS A 134 11.55 -18.82 4.76
C LYS A 134 11.40 -19.72 3.53
N GLY A 135 12.44 -20.45 3.15
CA GLY A 135 12.34 -21.56 2.18
C GLY A 135 12.48 -21.22 0.69
N VAL A 136 12.86 -20.00 0.30
CA VAL A 136 13.00 -19.62 -1.12
C VAL A 136 14.44 -19.23 -1.44
N GLN A 137 15.27 -20.23 -1.75
CA GLN A 137 16.49 -20.02 -2.54
C GLN A 137 16.07 -19.81 -4.01
N GLY A 138 15.82 -18.56 -4.39
CA GLY A 138 16.05 -18.10 -5.77
C GLY A 138 15.03 -18.41 -6.87
N LYS A 139 13.74 -18.67 -6.60
CA LYS A 139 12.73 -18.78 -7.69
C LYS A 139 11.38 -18.12 -7.39
N ARG A 140 11.32 -16.79 -7.57
CA ARG A 140 10.13 -16.13 -8.13
C ARG A 140 10.59 -15.08 -9.14
N SER A 141 9.91 -15.04 -10.27
CA SER A 141 10.09 -14.04 -11.34
C SER A 141 9.39 -12.71 -11.02
N SER A 142 9.40 -12.24 -9.78
CA SER A 142 8.67 -11.03 -9.38
C SER A 142 9.63 -9.99 -8.84
N ASP A 143 9.53 -8.76 -9.35
CA ASP A 143 10.21 -7.50 -8.96
C ASP A 143 10.17 -7.13 -7.46
N VAL A 144 9.80 -8.04 -6.57
CA VAL A 144 9.83 -7.89 -5.12
C VAL A 144 11.28 -7.82 -4.66
N ALA A 145 11.65 -6.72 -4.02
CA ALA A 145 13.00 -6.53 -3.47
C ALA A 145 13.35 -7.68 -2.51
N ILE A 146 14.42 -8.43 -2.81
CA ILE A 146 15.02 -9.44 -1.92
C ILE A 146 16.34 -8.86 -1.42
N LEU A 147 16.56 -8.90 -0.10
CA LEU A 147 17.81 -8.45 0.51
C LEU A 147 18.79 -9.63 0.66
N PRO A 148 20.10 -9.38 0.53
CA PRO A 148 21.13 -10.36 0.88
C PRO A 148 21.00 -10.86 2.33
N ALA A 149 21.42 -12.10 2.60
CA ALA A 149 21.28 -12.72 3.93
C ALA A 149 21.96 -11.93 5.06
N GLU A 150 23.13 -11.35 4.78
CA GLU A 150 23.90 -10.47 5.67
C GLU A 150 23.10 -9.25 6.13
N PHE A 151 22.13 -8.79 5.33
CA PHE A 151 21.31 -7.64 5.68
C PHE A 151 20.45 -7.91 6.92
N TYR A 152 20.15 -9.19 7.21
CA TYR A 152 19.39 -9.62 8.38
C TYR A 152 20.27 -9.89 9.61
N ASP A 153 21.59 -9.87 9.48
CA ASP A 153 22.49 -10.05 10.61
C ASP A 153 22.65 -8.73 11.40
N MET A 154 21.96 -8.66 12.53
CA MET A 154 21.97 -7.49 13.42
C MET A 154 23.34 -7.18 14.03
N ASN A 155 24.31 -8.10 13.96
CA ASN A 155 25.70 -7.83 14.35
C ASN A 155 26.40 -6.87 13.39
N THR A 156 25.92 -6.73 12.16
CA THR A 156 26.49 -5.82 11.16
C THR A 156 25.87 -4.42 11.18
N TRP A 157 24.83 -4.20 12.00
CA TRP A 157 24.03 -2.96 11.99
C TRP A 157 24.60 -1.87 12.91
N ASP A 158 25.55 -2.21 13.77
CA ASP A 158 26.13 -1.34 14.77
C ASP A 158 27.65 -1.52 14.82
N ALA A 159 28.39 -0.51 14.35
CA ALA A 159 29.85 -0.54 14.29
C ALA A 159 30.49 -0.54 15.69
N GLU A 160 29.80 -0.02 16.70
CA GLU A 160 30.28 0.01 18.09
C GLU A 160 30.02 -1.31 18.83
N ALA A 161 29.40 -2.30 18.16
CA ALA A 161 29.15 -3.63 18.68
C ALA A 161 28.49 -3.64 20.08
N ARG A 162 27.52 -2.74 20.31
CA ARG A 162 26.86 -2.59 21.62
C ARG A 162 26.13 -3.88 22.02
N PRO A 163 25.82 -4.07 23.33
CA PRO A 163 25.23 -5.32 23.81
C PRO A 163 23.99 -5.76 23.03
N ALA A 164 23.83 -7.07 22.86
CA ALA A 164 22.72 -7.65 22.09
C ALA A 164 21.34 -7.22 22.65
N SER A 165 21.22 -7.05 23.96
CA SER A 165 20.02 -6.54 24.63
C SER A 165 19.65 -5.12 24.16
N THR A 166 20.63 -4.23 24.06
CA THR A 166 20.48 -2.84 23.57
C THR A 166 20.00 -2.82 22.13
N ARG A 167 20.67 -3.57 21.24
CA ARG A 167 20.30 -3.71 19.83
C ARG A 167 18.89 -4.30 19.67
N GLY A 168 18.57 -5.32 20.46
CA GLY A 168 17.24 -5.92 20.50
C GLY A 168 16.15 -4.91 20.91
N ARG A 169 16.41 -4.12 21.95
CA ARG A 169 15.50 -3.05 22.42
C ARG A 169 15.26 -1.99 21.34
N TRP A 170 16.31 -1.55 20.64
CA TRP A 170 16.18 -0.59 19.53
C TRP A 170 15.36 -1.15 18.39
N ARG A 171 15.64 -2.38 17.96
CA ARG A 171 14.89 -3.01 16.87
C ARG A 171 13.40 -3.10 17.22
N LEU A 172 13.10 -3.55 18.43
CA LEU A 172 11.72 -3.63 18.91
C LEU A 172 11.04 -2.25 18.95
N GLY A 173 11.72 -1.22 19.44
CA GLY A 173 11.17 0.14 19.47
C GLY A 173 10.87 0.68 18.06
N ILE A 174 11.78 0.46 17.10
CA ILE A 174 11.59 0.84 15.70
C ILE A 174 10.41 0.06 15.08
N HIS A 175 10.33 -1.25 15.32
CA HIS A 175 9.26 -2.09 14.78
C HIS A 175 7.90 -1.71 15.34
N LYS A 176 7.79 -1.45 16.65
CA LYS A 176 6.56 -0.93 17.27
C LYS A 176 6.12 0.41 16.68
N CYS A 177 7.08 1.30 16.41
CA CYS A 177 6.80 2.59 15.78
C CYS A 177 6.22 2.40 14.36
N LEU A 178 6.80 1.48 13.57
CA LEU A 178 6.31 1.15 12.22
C LEU A 178 4.94 0.44 12.24
N GLU A 179 4.72 -0.45 13.21
CA GLU A 179 3.43 -1.13 13.41
C GLU A 179 2.32 -0.14 13.75
N ALA A 180 2.58 0.82 14.64
CA ALA A 180 1.62 1.89 14.97
C ALA A 180 1.31 2.78 13.75
N MET A 181 2.33 3.11 12.93
CA MET A 181 2.08 3.81 11.67
C MET A 181 1.26 2.97 10.67
N GLN A 182 1.46 1.65 10.64
CA GLN A 182 0.69 0.74 9.79
C GLN A 182 -0.76 0.69 10.21
N GLU A 183 -1.01 0.56 11.51
CA GLU A 183 -2.35 0.59 12.07
C GLU A 183 -3.07 1.89 11.73
N GLY A 184 -2.43 3.04 11.98
CA GLY A 184 -2.99 4.35 11.62
C GLY A 184 -3.23 4.52 10.11
N ALA A 185 -2.36 3.98 9.27
CA ALA A 185 -2.56 3.99 7.82
C ALA A 185 -3.76 3.13 7.40
N VAL A 186 -3.92 1.93 7.97
CA VAL A 186 -5.05 1.05 7.68
C VAL A 186 -6.36 1.68 8.17
N VAL A 187 -6.39 2.27 9.37
CA VAL A 187 -7.57 3.01 9.89
C VAL A 187 -7.98 4.13 8.93
N HIS A 188 -7.03 4.96 8.50
CA HIS A 188 -7.34 6.06 7.58
C HIS A 188 -7.85 5.54 6.22
N VAL A 189 -7.31 4.43 5.70
CA VAL A 189 -7.86 3.79 4.49
C VAL A 189 -9.28 3.28 4.74
N THR A 190 -9.55 2.64 5.88
CA THR A 190 -10.89 2.17 6.24
C THR A 190 -11.89 3.32 6.24
N GLU A 191 -11.58 4.43 6.91
CA GLU A 191 -12.44 5.62 6.96
C GLU A 191 -12.73 6.18 5.56
N LEU A 192 -11.75 6.17 4.66
CA LEU A 192 -11.93 6.58 3.26
C LEU A 192 -12.84 5.61 2.51
N LEU A 193 -12.62 4.30 2.65
CA LEU A 193 -13.44 3.29 1.97
C LEU A 193 -14.89 3.30 2.47
N ASP A 194 -15.11 3.52 3.76
CA ASP A 194 -16.44 3.65 4.37
C ASP A 194 -17.14 4.92 3.87
N ARG A 195 -16.43 6.06 3.85
CA ARG A 195 -16.95 7.34 3.35
C ARG A 195 -17.40 7.25 1.89
N GLU A 196 -16.64 6.54 1.07
CA GLU A 196 -16.94 6.35 -0.36
C GLU A 196 -17.84 5.13 -0.63
N GLN A 197 -18.26 4.38 0.40
CA GLN A 197 -19.10 3.17 0.29
C GLN A 197 -18.52 2.09 -0.64
N LEU A 198 -17.22 1.84 -0.51
CA LEU A 198 -16.46 0.94 -1.38
C LEU A 198 -16.27 -0.47 -0.80
N LEU A 199 -16.60 -0.69 0.48
CA LEU A 199 -16.53 -2.02 1.12
C LEU A 199 -17.80 -2.84 0.88
N CYS A 200 -17.64 -4.17 0.89
CA CYS A 200 -18.76 -5.07 1.07
C CYS A 200 -19.42 -4.83 2.43
N ASP A 201 -20.70 -4.48 2.46
CA ASP A 201 -21.51 -4.57 3.68
C ASP A 201 -21.50 -6.03 4.16
N GLY A 202 -20.77 -6.28 5.24
CA GLY A 202 -20.79 -7.56 5.92
C GLY A 202 -22.09 -7.70 6.68
N THR A 203 -23.06 -8.44 6.12
CA THR A 203 -24.08 -9.13 6.90
C THR A 203 -23.49 -10.35 7.58
#